data_AF-A0A8C9Y3J5-F1
#
_entry.id   AF-A0A8C9Y3J5-F1
#
_cell.length_a   1.000
_cell.length_b   1.000
_cell.length_c   1.000
_cell.angle_alpha   90.00
_cell.angle_beta   90.00
_cell.angle_gamma   90.00
#
_symmetry.space_group_name_H-M   'P 1'
#
loop_
_entity.id
_entity.type
_entity.pdbx_description
1 polymer ?
#
loop_
_entity_poly.entity_id
_entity_poly.type
_entity_poly.pdbx_seq_one_letter_code
_entity_poly.pdbx_strand_id
1 'polypeptide(L)'
;MRIEKCYFCSGPVYPGHGVMFVRNDCKSFRFCRSKCHKNFKKKRNPRKTRWTKAFRKASGKELTVDNALEFEKRRNIPVKYNRNLWDKTVEAMKRVEEIKQKRQARFIMNRLKKGKQLEKEEAITEVKKNIHLIKAPHAGKAKQLEAKMVQKLQEDVDMGDDN
;
A
#
# COMPACT_ATOMS: atom_id res chain seq x y z
N MET A 1 30.40 -3.31 7.91
CA MET A 1 29.12 -2.88 8.52
C MET A 1 27.99 -3.75 7.99
N ARG A 2 27.07 -4.26 8.81
CA ARG A 2 25.98 -5.15 8.37
C ARG A 2 24.61 -4.59 8.77
N ILE A 3 23.68 -4.56 7.82
CA ILE A 3 22.28 -4.24 8.07
C ILE A 3 21.58 -5.53 8.46
N GLU A 4 21.06 -5.60 9.68
CA GLU A 4 20.37 -6.78 10.17
C GLU A 4 18.85 -6.66 9.98
N LYS A 5 18.15 -7.78 10.01
CA LYS A 5 16.68 -7.77 10.00
C LYS A 5 16.16 -7.84 11.43
N CYS A 6 15.16 -7.03 11.74
CA CYS A 6 14.46 -7.10 13.02
C CYS A 6 13.66 -8.41 13.13
N TYR A 7 13.76 -9.06 14.28
CA TYR A 7 13.04 -10.31 14.56
C TYR A 7 11.51 -10.17 14.45
N PHE A 8 10.95 -9.05 14.92
CA PHE A 8 9.50 -8.85 14.95
C PHE A 8 8.94 -8.19 13.69
N CYS A 9 9.57 -7.07 13.25
CA CYS A 9 9.09 -6.26 12.14
C CYS A 9 9.59 -6.74 10.76
N SER A 10 10.70 -7.50 10.73
CA SER A 10 11.51 -7.82 9.54
C SER A 10 12.04 -6.59 8.77
N GLY A 11 11.92 -5.39 9.35
CA GLY A 11 12.53 -4.17 8.83
C GLY A 11 14.05 -4.14 9.06
N PRO A 12 14.77 -3.26 8.36
CA PRO A 12 16.21 -3.09 8.53
C PRO A 12 16.55 -2.52 9.91
N VAL A 13 17.68 -2.96 10.47
CA VAL A 13 18.30 -2.46 11.69
C VAL A 13 19.69 -1.98 11.32
N TYR A 14 19.87 -0.67 11.29
CA TYR A 14 21.16 -0.02 11.07
C TYR A 14 21.99 -0.03 12.35
N PRO A 15 23.32 0.03 12.26
CA PRO A 15 24.18 0.12 13.44
C PRO A 15 23.85 1.36 14.28
N GLY A 16 23.96 1.22 15.61
CA GLY A 16 23.55 2.26 16.56
C GLY A 16 22.04 2.39 16.77
N HIS A 17 21.21 1.60 16.07
CA HIS A 17 19.76 1.70 16.17
C HIS A 17 19.11 0.46 16.80
N GLY A 18 18.12 0.69 17.65
CA GLY A 18 17.31 -0.39 18.24
C GLY A 18 17.97 -1.06 19.44
N VAL A 19 17.57 -2.29 19.73
CA VAL A 19 18.07 -3.07 20.88
C VAL A 19 18.31 -4.52 20.50
N MET A 20 19.28 -5.15 21.15
CA MET A 20 19.53 -6.59 21.06
C MET A 20 19.19 -7.25 22.39
N PHE A 21 18.45 -8.36 22.33
CA PHE A 21 18.22 -9.23 23.46
C PHE A 21 18.91 -10.57 23.20
N VAL A 22 19.78 -10.99 24.10
CA VAL A 22 20.43 -12.31 24.07
C VAL A 22 19.72 -13.17 25.10
N ARG A 23 19.20 -14.32 24.64
CA ARG A 23 18.54 -15.30 25.52
C ARG A 23 19.55 -16.37 25.95
N ASN A 24 19.28 -17.04 27.06
CA ASN A 24 20.16 -18.08 27.65
C ASN A 24 20.53 -19.22 26.69
N ASP A 25 19.75 -19.48 25.63
CA ASP A 25 20.08 -20.44 24.57
C ASP A 25 21.02 -19.87 23.49
N CYS A 26 21.77 -18.82 23.83
CA CYS A 26 22.67 -18.08 22.95
C CYS A 26 21.99 -17.48 21.71
N LYS A 27 20.65 -17.37 21.67
CA LYS A 27 19.95 -16.75 20.55
C LYS A 27 19.89 -15.24 20.71
N SER A 28 20.44 -14.55 19.72
CA SER A 28 20.37 -13.08 19.62
C SER A 28 19.11 -12.65 18.85
N PHE A 29 18.28 -11.83 19.49
CA PHE A 29 17.12 -11.19 18.88
C PHE A 29 17.38 -9.70 18.71
N ARG A 30 17.45 -9.22 17.46
CA ARG A 30 17.60 -7.78 17.16
C ARG A 30 16.24 -7.14 16.90
N PHE A 31 16.02 -5.94 17.43
CA PHE A 31 14.77 -5.20 17.28
C PHE A 31 15.00 -3.83 16.69
N CYS A 32 14.20 -3.46 15.67
CA CYS A 32 14.28 -2.16 14.98
C CYS A 32 13.96 -0.98 15.92
N ARG A 33 12.97 -1.12 16.81
CA ARG A 33 12.43 -0.07 17.68
C ARG A 33 11.86 -0.64 18.97
N SER A 34 11.64 0.20 19.99
CA SER A 34 11.02 -0.17 21.28
C SER A 34 9.65 -0.84 21.14
N LYS A 35 8.83 -0.44 20.15
CA LYS A 35 7.55 -1.10 19.81
C LYS A 35 7.72 -2.60 19.56
N CYS A 36 8.75 -2.99 18.81
CA CYS A 36 8.99 -4.41 18.50
C CYS A 36 9.47 -5.18 19.72
N HIS A 37 10.37 -4.58 20.48
CA HIS A 37 10.89 -5.14 21.72
C HIS A 37 9.79 -5.34 22.77
N LYS A 38 8.91 -4.34 22.99
CA LYS A 38 7.77 -4.44 23.90
C LYS A 38 6.77 -5.51 23.46
N ASN A 39 6.47 -5.62 22.16
CA ASN A 39 5.57 -6.69 21.67
C ASN A 39 6.18 -8.08 21.83
N PHE A 40 7.50 -8.22 21.65
CA PHE A 40 8.22 -9.47 21.91
C PHE A 40 8.17 -9.85 23.40
N LYS A 41 8.41 -8.89 24.31
CA LYS A 41 8.27 -9.09 25.77
C LYS A 41 6.85 -9.51 26.15
N LYS A 42 5.84 -8.93 25.51
CA LYS A 42 4.42 -9.31 25.65
C LYS A 42 4.06 -10.64 24.94
N LYS A 43 5.05 -11.41 24.47
CA LYS A 43 4.89 -12.71 23.78
C LYS A 43 3.89 -12.68 22.61
N ARG A 44 3.72 -11.53 21.95
CA ARG A 44 2.80 -11.42 20.80
C ARG A 44 3.40 -12.14 19.61
N ASN A 45 2.59 -12.91 18.90
CA ASN A 45 3.04 -13.61 17.70
C ASN A 45 3.14 -12.63 16.51
N PRO A 46 4.31 -12.45 15.88
CA PRO A 46 4.46 -11.60 14.70
C PRO A 46 3.54 -12.03 13.54
N ARG A 47 3.28 -13.33 13.39
CA ARG A 47 2.40 -13.89 12.34
C ARG A 47 0.93 -13.56 12.52
N LYS A 48 0.50 -13.15 13.72
CA LYS A 48 -0.86 -12.65 14.00
C LYS A 48 -0.93 -11.12 14.01
N THR A 49 0.21 -10.44 13.95
CA THR A 49 0.29 -8.98 14.07
C THR A 49 0.25 -8.33 12.68
N ARG A 50 -0.89 -7.73 12.30
CA ARG A 50 -1.23 -7.31 10.92
C ARG A 50 -0.20 -6.44 10.18
N TRP A 51 0.56 -5.62 10.89
CA TRP A 51 1.52 -4.68 10.29
C TRP A 51 2.91 -5.28 10.02
N THR A 52 3.21 -6.49 10.52
CA THR A 52 4.51 -7.11 10.31
C THR A 52 4.62 -7.72 8.91
N LYS A 53 5.85 -7.83 8.39
CA LYS A 53 6.10 -8.58 7.14
C LYS A 53 5.79 -10.07 7.29
N ALA A 54 6.00 -10.65 8.48
CA ALA A 54 5.66 -12.04 8.77
C ALA A 54 4.17 -12.34 8.56
N PHE A 55 3.27 -11.50 9.09
CA PHE A 55 1.84 -11.60 8.84
C PHE A 55 1.53 -11.43 7.35
N ARG A 56 2.11 -10.41 6.71
CA ARG A 56 1.83 -10.12 5.29
C ARG A 56 2.21 -11.27 4.37
N LYS A 57 3.35 -11.91 4.59
CA LYS A 57 3.76 -13.11 3.83
C LYS A 57 2.84 -14.31 4.09
N ALA A 58 2.52 -14.58 5.36
CA ALA A 58 1.65 -15.70 5.73
C ALA A 58 0.20 -15.54 5.21
N SER A 59 -0.31 -14.32 5.17
CA SER A 59 -1.66 -14.01 4.66
C SER A 59 -1.72 -13.71 3.16
N GLY A 60 -0.68 -14.06 2.38
CA GLY A 60 -0.67 -13.86 0.94
C GLY A 60 -0.71 -12.39 0.48
N LYS A 61 -0.30 -11.45 1.33
CA LYS A 61 -0.29 -10.01 1.02
C LYS A 61 0.96 -9.54 0.27
N GLU A 62 1.98 -10.38 0.19
CA GLU A 62 3.25 -10.13 -0.52
C GLU A 62 3.64 -11.37 -1.32
N LEU A 63 4.45 -11.17 -2.36
CA LEU A 63 5.04 -12.26 -3.13
C LEU A 63 6.08 -13.00 -2.28
N THR A 64 5.85 -14.29 -2.02
CA THR A 64 6.68 -15.12 -1.14
C THR A 64 7.67 -16.00 -1.89
N VAL A 65 7.26 -16.55 -3.03
CA VAL A 65 8.05 -17.48 -3.86
C VAL A 65 8.42 -16.75 -5.16
N ASP A 66 9.69 -16.37 -5.30
CA ASP A 66 10.23 -15.74 -6.51
C ASP A 66 11.75 -15.89 -6.57
N ASN A 67 12.29 -16.19 -7.75
CA ASN A 67 13.73 -16.41 -7.97
C ASN A 67 14.59 -15.19 -7.61
N ALA A 68 14.05 -13.97 -7.72
CA ALA A 68 14.78 -12.76 -7.33
C ALA A 68 15.07 -12.70 -5.82
N LEU A 69 14.33 -13.44 -4.99
CA LEU A 69 14.56 -13.50 -3.54
C LEU A 69 15.74 -14.41 -3.17
N GLU A 70 16.14 -15.35 -4.03
CA GLU A 70 17.22 -16.30 -3.76
C GLU A 70 18.61 -15.64 -3.74
N PHE A 71 18.74 -14.45 -4.34
CA PHE A 71 19.98 -13.68 -4.33
C PHE A 71 20.35 -13.16 -2.93
N GLU A 72 19.36 -12.88 -2.05
CA GLU A 72 19.57 -12.41 -0.67
C GLU A 72 19.85 -13.59 0.29
N LYS A 73 20.84 -14.43 -0.04
CA LYS A 73 21.25 -15.58 0.79
C LYS A 73 22.46 -15.27 1.68
N ARG A 74 22.50 -15.86 2.88
CA ARG A 74 23.68 -15.82 3.75
C ARG A 74 24.75 -16.77 3.18
N ARG A 75 25.89 -16.22 2.77
CA ARG A 75 27.05 -17.01 2.31
C ARG A 75 27.98 -17.25 3.50
N ASN A 76 28.21 -18.52 3.84
CA ASN A 76 29.14 -18.90 4.91
C ASN A 76 30.55 -19.20 4.40
N ILE A 77 30.69 -19.44 3.09
CA ILE A 77 31.98 -19.67 2.42
C ILE A 77 32.39 -18.36 1.74
N PRO A 78 33.51 -17.74 2.14
CA PRO A 78 34.04 -16.56 1.47
C PRO A 78 34.69 -16.95 0.13
N VAL A 79 34.68 -16.02 -0.81
CA VAL A 79 35.39 -16.14 -2.09
C VAL A 79 36.53 -15.14 -2.09
N LYS A 80 37.67 -15.47 -2.70
CA LYS A 80 38.78 -14.55 -2.86
C LYS A 80 38.31 -13.30 -3.62
N TYR A 81 38.78 -12.13 -3.19
CA TYR A 81 38.45 -10.88 -3.84
C TYR A 81 38.89 -10.88 -5.32
N ASN A 82 37.99 -10.48 -6.20
CA ASN A 82 38.26 -10.22 -7.61
C ASN A 82 37.45 -8.98 -8.04
N ARG A 83 38.12 -7.96 -8.56
CA ARG A 83 37.51 -6.68 -8.93
C ARG A 83 36.41 -6.84 -9.98
N ASN A 84 36.71 -7.58 -11.06
CA ASN A 84 35.75 -7.82 -12.15
C ASN A 84 34.49 -8.55 -11.67
N LEU A 85 34.63 -9.44 -10.69
CA LEU A 85 33.50 -10.13 -10.08
C LEU A 85 32.64 -9.16 -9.25
N TRP A 86 33.28 -8.30 -8.46
CA TRP A 86 32.58 -7.33 -7.62
C TRP A 86 31.84 -6.29 -8.47
N ASP A 87 32.46 -5.75 -9.51
CA ASP A 87 31.83 -4.77 -10.41
C ASP A 87 30.57 -5.35 -11.07
N LYS A 88 30.68 -6.55 -11.66
CA LYS A 88 29.53 -7.28 -12.22
C LYS A 88 28.45 -7.58 -11.18
N THR A 89 28.85 -7.87 -9.94
CA THR A 89 27.89 -8.15 -8.85
C THR A 89 27.11 -6.89 -8.47
N VAL A 90 27.76 -5.73 -8.40
CA VAL A 90 27.11 -4.45 -8.08
C VAL A 90 26.09 -4.06 -9.15
N GLU A 91 26.43 -4.23 -10.42
CA GLU A 91 25.50 -4.02 -11.54
C GLU A 91 24.32 -4.99 -11.48
N ALA A 92 24.58 -6.29 -11.28
CA ALA A 92 23.55 -7.30 -11.17
C ALA A 92 22.59 -7.04 -9.99
N MET A 93 23.10 -6.57 -8.84
CA MET A 93 22.26 -6.24 -7.68
C MET A 93 21.22 -5.15 -7.98
N LYS A 94 21.59 -4.10 -8.72
CA LYS A 94 20.64 -3.05 -9.14
C LYS A 94 19.54 -3.63 -10.01
N ARG A 95 19.93 -4.43 -11.00
CA ARG A 95 18.99 -5.06 -11.93
C ARG A 95 18.03 -6.04 -11.24
N VAL A 96 18.52 -6.83 -10.30
CA VAL A 96 17.70 -7.77 -9.52
C VAL A 96 16.67 -7.03 -8.68
N GLU A 97 17.04 -5.91 -8.06
CA GLU A 97 16.12 -5.11 -7.25
C GLU A 97 15.00 -4.47 -8.10
N GLU A 98 15.32 -3.95 -9.30
CA GLU A 98 14.30 -3.46 -10.25
C GLU A 98 13.28 -4.55 -10.63
N ILE A 99 13.76 -5.74 -10.98
CA ILE A 99 12.92 -6.87 -11.36
C ILE A 99 12.01 -7.27 -10.20
N LYS A 100 12.59 -7.37 -8.99
CA LYS A 100 11.86 -7.70 -7.77
C LYS A 100 10.77 -6.67 -7.47
N GLN A 101 11.09 -5.38 -7.53
CA GLN A 101 10.10 -4.31 -7.30
C GLN A 101 8.98 -4.37 -8.33
N LYS A 102 9.29 -4.54 -9.62
CA LYS A 102 8.29 -4.66 -10.69
C LYS A 102 7.35 -5.85 -10.47
N ARG A 103 7.89 -7.02 -10.06
CA ARG A 103 7.09 -8.23 -9.78
C ARG A 103 6.22 -8.06 -8.54
N GLN A 104 6.77 -7.50 -7.46
CA GLN A 104 6.03 -7.22 -6.23
C GLN A 104 4.90 -6.21 -6.45
N ALA A 105 5.16 -5.13 -7.19
CA ALA A 105 4.15 -4.14 -7.55
C ALA A 105 3.01 -4.78 -8.35
N ARG A 106 3.33 -5.60 -9.36
CA ARG A 106 2.34 -6.34 -10.14
C ARG A 106 1.47 -7.25 -9.28
N PHE A 107 2.08 -8.01 -8.36
CA PHE A 107 1.36 -8.87 -7.42
C PHE A 107 0.37 -8.07 -6.55
N ILE A 108 0.81 -6.92 -6.02
CA ILE A 108 -0.02 -6.04 -5.21
C ILE A 108 -1.16 -5.45 -6.05
N MET A 109 -0.89 -4.97 -7.27
CA MET A 109 -1.90 -4.40 -8.16
C MET A 109 -2.98 -5.42 -8.55
N ASN A 110 -2.57 -6.65 -8.91
CA ASN A 110 -3.51 -7.72 -9.23
C ASN A 110 -4.43 -8.05 -8.04
N ARG A 111 -3.89 -8.00 -6.80
CA ARG A 111 -4.69 -8.19 -5.59
C ARG A 111 -5.68 -7.05 -5.37
N LEU A 112 -5.24 -5.80 -5.55
CA LEU A 112 -6.08 -4.61 -5.34
C LEU A 112 -7.19 -4.47 -6.40
N LYS A 113 -6.98 -4.97 -7.62
CA LYS A 113 -7.96 -4.93 -8.72
C LYS A 113 -9.32 -5.50 -8.34
N LYS A 114 -9.36 -6.55 -7.50
CA LYS A 114 -10.62 -7.16 -7.01
C LYS A 114 -11.46 -6.19 -6.17
N GLY A 115 -10.82 -5.37 -5.34
CA GLY A 115 -11.53 -4.40 -4.51
C GLY A 115 -12.26 -3.34 -5.32
N LYS A 116 -11.65 -2.87 -6.41
CA LYS A 116 -12.26 -1.88 -7.32
C LYS A 116 -13.52 -2.40 -8.03
N GLN A 117 -13.60 -3.71 -8.27
CA GLN A 117 -14.79 -4.33 -8.87
C GLN A 117 -15.96 -4.31 -7.87
N LEU A 118 -15.70 -4.77 -6.63
CA LEU A 118 -16.69 -4.75 -5.56
C LEU A 118 -17.18 -3.34 -5.24
N GLU A 119 -16.26 -2.37 -5.16
CA GLU A 119 -16.60 -0.96 -4.94
C GLU A 119 -17.54 -0.41 -6.03
N LYS A 120 -17.33 -0.80 -7.29
CA LYS A 120 -18.22 -0.39 -8.39
C LYS A 120 -19.61 -1.02 -8.24
N GLU A 121 -19.69 -2.28 -7.86
CA GLU A 121 -20.94 -3.00 -7.63
C GLU A 121 -21.71 -2.41 -6.45
N GLU A 122 -21.01 -2.14 -5.34
CA GLU A 122 -21.53 -1.48 -4.15
C GLU A 122 -22.05 -0.07 -4.47
N ALA A 123 -21.28 0.74 -5.22
CA ALA A 123 -21.71 2.08 -5.64
C ALA A 123 -22.98 2.04 -6.51
N ILE A 124 -23.07 1.12 -7.46
CA ILE A 124 -24.30 0.92 -8.26
C ILE A 124 -25.48 0.53 -7.35
N THR A 125 -25.24 -0.35 -6.38
CA THR A 125 -26.27 -0.80 -5.43
C THR A 125 -26.72 0.33 -4.50
N GLU A 126 -25.79 1.16 -4.05
CA GLU A 126 -26.05 2.32 -3.21
C GLU A 126 -26.88 3.36 -3.94
N VAL A 127 -26.50 3.73 -5.17
CA VAL A 127 -27.27 4.67 -6.00
C VAL A 127 -28.70 4.15 -6.26
N LYS A 128 -28.86 2.84 -6.51
CA LYS A 128 -30.19 2.24 -6.72
C LYS A 128 -31.06 2.30 -5.47
N LYS A 129 -30.50 2.00 -4.29
CA LYS A 129 -31.25 1.99 -3.01
C LYS A 129 -31.56 3.41 -2.52
N ASN A 130 -30.58 4.31 -2.65
CA ASN A 130 -30.59 5.64 -2.08
C ASN A 130 -30.94 6.72 -3.11
N ILE A 131 -31.57 6.34 -4.23
CA ILE A 131 -31.95 7.28 -5.29
C ILE A 131 -32.80 8.45 -4.79
N HIS A 132 -33.61 8.21 -3.75
CA HIS A 132 -34.48 9.20 -3.12
C HIS A 132 -33.72 10.31 -2.36
N LEU A 133 -32.49 10.05 -1.87
CA LEU A 133 -31.66 11.04 -1.19
C LEU A 133 -31.01 12.02 -2.17
N ILE A 134 -30.99 11.66 -3.46
CA ILE A 134 -30.35 12.43 -4.52
C ILE A 134 -31.46 13.12 -5.32
N LYS A 135 -31.63 14.43 -5.14
CA LYS A 135 -32.40 15.23 -6.09
C LYS A 135 -31.62 15.22 -7.41
N ALA A 136 -32.23 14.77 -8.51
CA ALA A 136 -31.50 14.65 -9.77
C ALA A 136 -30.79 15.97 -10.10
N PRO A 137 -29.53 15.96 -10.59
CA PRO A 137 -28.74 17.18 -10.81
C PRO A 137 -29.37 18.19 -11.80
N HIS A 138 -30.42 17.77 -12.51
CA HIS A 138 -31.26 18.62 -13.37
C HIS A 138 -32.71 18.79 -12.85
N ALA A 139 -33.13 18.12 -11.78
CA ALA A 139 -34.44 18.27 -11.16
C ALA A 139 -34.54 19.63 -10.46
N GLY A 140 -34.96 20.63 -11.23
CA GLY A 140 -35.07 22.03 -10.83
C GLY A 140 -34.57 22.99 -11.91
N LYS A 141 -33.66 22.55 -12.79
CA LYS A 141 -33.15 23.38 -13.90
C LYS A 141 -34.22 23.70 -14.95
N ALA A 142 -35.11 22.74 -15.24
CA ALA A 142 -36.26 22.97 -16.11
C ALA A 142 -37.22 24.02 -15.52
N LYS A 143 -37.58 23.88 -14.23
CA LYS A 143 -38.39 24.88 -13.49
C LYS A 143 -37.71 26.25 -13.40
N GLN A 144 -36.37 26.29 -13.25
CA GLN A 144 -35.61 27.54 -13.25
C GLN A 144 -35.56 28.21 -14.63
N LEU A 145 -35.50 27.43 -15.72
CA LEU A 145 -35.57 27.93 -17.10
C LEU A 145 -36.96 28.45 -17.43
N GLU A 146 -38.01 27.73 -17.04
CA GLU A 146 -39.41 28.18 -17.17
C GLU A 146 -39.65 29.48 -16.40
N ALA A 147 -39.21 29.56 -15.13
CA ALA A 147 -39.32 30.79 -14.34
C ALA A 147 -38.58 31.97 -14.97
N LYS A 148 -37.41 31.74 -15.56
CA LYS A 148 -36.67 32.78 -16.30
C LYS A 148 -37.37 33.22 -17.59
N MET A 149 -38.00 32.29 -18.31
CA MET A 149 -38.80 32.62 -19.49
C MET A 149 -40.04 33.45 -19.13
N VAL A 150 -40.73 33.10 -18.04
CA VAL A 150 -41.89 33.86 -17.55
C VAL A 150 -41.48 35.26 -17.08
N GLN A 151 -40.37 35.40 -16.35
CA GLN A 151 -39.85 36.72 -15.98
C GLN A 151 -39.53 37.58 -17.21
N LYS A 152 -38.89 37.00 -18.22
CA LYS A 152 -38.54 37.73 -19.44
C LYS A 152 -39.77 38.17 -20.24
N LEU A 153 -40.79 37.31 -20.32
CA LEU A 153 -42.09 37.68 -20.91
C LEU A 153 -42.79 38.79 -20.13
N GLN A 154 -42.68 38.81 -18.80
CA GLN A 154 -43.25 39.88 -17.98
C GLN A 154 -42.53 41.22 -18.23
N GLU A 155 -41.19 41.20 -18.30
CA GLU A 155 -40.37 42.38 -18.63
C GLU A 155 -40.66 42.91 -20.05
N ASP A 156 -40.86 42.02 -21.02
CA ASP A 156 -41.17 42.40 -22.41
C ASP A 156 -42.60 42.98 -22.54
N VAL A 157 -43.54 42.60 -21.66
CA VAL A 157 -44.91 43.15 -21.62
C VAL A 157 -44.97 44.50 -20.90
N ASP A 158 -44.27 44.66 -19.77
CA ASP A 158 -44.21 45.95 -19.05
C ASP A 158 -43.53 47.06 -19.89
N MET A 159 -42.63 46.71 -20.80
CA MET A 159 -41.98 47.67 -21.73
C MET A 159 -42.86 48.05 -22.94
N GLY A 160 -44.01 47.41 -23.13
CA GLY A 160 -44.94 47.66 -24.23
C GLY A 160 -46.13 48.57 -23.89
N ASP A 161 -46.43 48.75 -22.59
CA ASP A 161 -47.55 49.57 -22.09
C ASP A 161 -47.18 51.05 -21.81
N ASP A 162 -45.90 51.42 -21.97
CA ASP A 162 -45.36 52.77 -21.72
C ASP A 162 -45.22 53.66 -22.98
N ASN A 163 -45.93 53.38 -24.08
CA ASN A 163 -45.85 54.16 -25.33
C ASN A 163 -47.21 54.50 -25.96
#